data_AF-E3N5F9-F1
#
_entry.id   AF-E3N5F9-F1
#
_cell.length_a   1.000
_cell.length_b   1.000
_cell.length_c   1.000
_cell.angle_alpha   90.00
_cell.angle_beta   90.00
_cell.angle_gamma   90.00
#
_symmetry.space_group_name_H-M   'P 1'
#
loop_
_entity.id
_entity.type
_entity.pdbx_description
1 polymer ?
#
loop_
_entity_poly.entity_id
_entity_poly.type
_entity_poly.pdbx_seq_one_letter_code
_entity_poly.pdbx_strand_id
1 'polypeptide(L)'
;MVDLPLNSPIDIRAHVLYDAYQRYSTKKSYKNYKKLCIKFGKQAIIFEEYEYWFSQYLQEDERELPDIRGCILSDVTNGKSAETSFDDLCDAFKNQKIDEEDHGYWFNRFENGHLFNRVTFSDFPEDVISEIVERCDIKS
;
A
#
# COMPACT_ATOMS: atom_id res chain seq x y z
N MET A 1 -5.61 3.71 -25.93
CA MET A 1 -5.33 3.08 -24.63
C MET A 1 -4.13 3.80 -24.07
N VAL A 2 -4.32 4.59 -23.02
CA VAL A 2 -3.19 5.07 -22.22
C VAL A 2 -2.84 3.87 -21.35
N ASP A 3 -1.63 3.33 -21.51
CA ASP A 3 -1.15 2.28 -20.63
C ASP A 3 -1.32 2.77 -19.19
N LEU A 4 -1.85 1.90 -18.31
CA LEU A 4 -1.84 2.12 -16.87
C LEU A 4 -0.47 2.69 -16.47
N PRO A 5 -0.38 3.55 -15.44
CA PRO A 5 0.91 4.02 -14.94
C PRO A 5 1.64 2.84 -14.28
N LEU A 6 2.17 1.94 -15.11
CA LEU A 6 2.75 0.63 -14.79
C LEU A 6 3.98 0.76 -13.88
N ASN A 7 4.46 1.99 -13.70
CA ASN A 7 5.67 2.33 -12.96
C ASN A 7 5.42 3.06 -11.64
N SER A 8 4.16 3.30 -11.26
CA SER A 8 3.89 3.95 -9.97
C SER A 8 4.40 3.10 -8.81
N PRO A 9 5.08 3.69 -7.81
CA PRO A 9 5.56 2.96 -6.62
C PRO A 9 4.42 2.40 -5.76
N ILE A 10 3.24 3.00 -5.87
CA ILE A 10 2.01 2.61 -5.19
C ILE A 10 0.91 2.43 -6.21
N ASP A 11 -0.05 1.58 -5.90
CA ASP A 11 -1.26 1.48 -6.70
C ASP A 11 -2.04 2.80 -6.62
N ILE A 12 -1.99 3.58 -7.71
CA ILE A 12 -2.67 4.89 -7.79
C ILE A 12 -4.17 4.71 -7.63
N ARG A 13 -4.73 3.59 -8.11
CA ARG A 13 -6.14 3.32 -8.01
C ARG A 13 -6.54 3.14 -6.54
N ALA A 14 -5.86 2.27 -5.81
CA ALA A 14 -6.11 2.05 -4.38
C ALA A 14 -6.06 3.39 -3.62
N HIS A 15 -5.02 4.17 -3.90
CA HIS A 15 -4.79 5.47 -3.30
C HIS A 15 -5.93 6.47 -3.57
N VAL A 16 -6.35 6.59 -4.84
CA VAL A 16 -7.44 7.50 -5.25
C VAL A 16 -8.76 7.12 -4.58
N LEU A 17 -9.14 5.84 -4.65
CA LEU A 17 -10.41 5.37 -4.08
C LEU A 17 -10.46 5.58 -2.58
N TYR A 18 -9.35 5.29 -1.89
CA TYR A 18 -9.25 5.49 -0.45
C TYR A 18 -9.29 6.97 -0.06
N ASP A 19 -8.54 7.83 -0.74
CA ASP A 19 -8.57 9.27 -0.47
C ASP A 19 -9.95 9.89 -0.80
N ALA A 20 -10.66 9.36 -1.79
CA ALA A 20 -12.02 9.77 -2.11
C ALA A 20 -13.03 9.35 -1.02
N TYR A 21 -12.90 8.13 -0.49
CA TYR A 21 -13.65 7.67 0.69
C TYR A 21 -13.41 8.62 1.89
N GLN A 22 -12.15 9.04 2.09
CA GLN A 22 -11.75 10.02 3.11
C GLN A 22 -12.17 11.47 2.78
N ARG A 23 -12.90 11.68 1.68
CA ARG A 23 -13.41 12.98 1.18
C ARG A 23 -12.31 13.99 0.90
N TYR A 24 -11.15 13.52 0.45
CA TYR A 24 -10.06 14.42 0.06
C TYR A 24 -10.33 15.00 -1.32
N SER A 25 -9.98 16.28 -1.49
CA SER A 25 -9.96 16.87 -2.83
C SER A 25 -8.83 16.27 -3.67
N THR A 26 -8.97 16.28 -4.99
CA THR A 26 -7.93 15.81 -5.92
C THR A 26 -6.56 16.44 -5.63
N LYS A 27 -6.53 17.74 -5.28
CA LYS A 27 -5.29 18.44 -4.88
C LYS A 27 -4.69 17.91 -3.58
N LYS A 28 -5.51 17.60 -2.57
CA LYS A 28 -5.04 17.01 -1.32
C LYS A 28 -4.54 15.58 -1.57
N SER A 29 -5.28 14.83 -2.38
CA SER A 29 -4.95 13.45 -2.73
C SER A 29 -3.62 13.36 -3.49
N TYR A 30 -3.40 14.24 -4.47
CA TYR A 30 -2.10 14.36 -5.16
C TYR A 30 -0.95 14.73 -4.22
N LYS A 31 -1.17 15.65 -3.25
CA LYS A 31 -0.14 15.98 -2.27
C LYS A 31 0.25 14.76 -1.42
N ASN A 32 -0.72 13.93 -1.05
CA ASN A 32 -0.47 12.68 -0.32
C ASN A 32 0.29 11.69 -1.20
N TYR A 33 -0.19 11.43 -2.41
CA TYR A 33 0.47 10.59 -3.41
C TYR A 33 1.94 10.99 -3.62
N LYS A 34 2.20 12.29 -3.82
CA LYS A 34 3.57 12.80 -4.01
C LYS A 34 4.48 12.53 -2.81
N LYS A 35 3.97 12.67 -1.58
CA LYS A 35 4.73 12.33 -0.36
C LYS A 35 5.07 10.84 -0.32
N LEU A 36 4.13 9.99 -0.71
CA LEU A 36 4.34 8.55 -0.81
C LEU A 36 5.44 8.25 -1.82
N CYS A 37 5.35 8.73 -3.07
CA CYS A 37 6.39 8.51 -4.08
C CYS A 37 7.80 8.89 -3.59
N ILE A 38 7.94 10.04 -2.90
CA ILE A 38 9.21 10.50 -2.34
C ILE A 38 9.74 9.51 -1.28
N LYS A 39 8.89 8.98 -0.40
CA LYS A 39 9.29 7.94 0.58
C LYS A 39 9.81 6.68 -0.10
N PHE A 40 9.34 6.37 -1.30
CA PHE A 40 9.83 5.25 -2.11
C PHE A 40 11.08 5.56 -2.94
N GLY A 41 11.60 6.79 -2.89
CA GLY A 41 12.70 7.20 -3.75
C GLY A 41 12.32 7.27 -5.23
N LYS A 42 11.02 7.34 -5.56
CA LYS A 42 10.53 7.51 -6.93
C LYS A 42 9.98 8.90 -7.16
N GLN A 43 10.07 9.38 -8.39
CA GLN A 43 9.42 10.62 -8.79
C GLN A 43 7.91 10.38 -8.96
N ALA A 44 7.09 11.30 -8.46
CA ALA A 44 5.66 11.31 -8.73
C ALA A 44 5.38 11.76 -10.17
N ILE A 45 4.33 11.20 -10.78
CA ILE A 45 3.75 11.75 -12.01
C ILE A 45 3.31 13.21 -11.79
N ILE A 46 3.15 13.96 -12.89
CA ILE A 46 2.69 15.35 -12.82
C ILE A 46 1.22 15.41 -12.38
N PHE A 47 0.78 16.58 -11.92
CA PHE A 47 -0.56 16.75 -11.37
C PHE A 47 -1.65 16.49 -12.40
N GLU A 48 -1.46 16.91 -13.64
CA GLU A 48 -2.41 16.79 -14.74
C GLU A 48 -2.67 15.31 -15.08
N GLU A 49 -1.63 14.49 -15.08
CA GLU A 49 -1.74 13.05 -15.29
C GLU A 49 -2.44 12.38 -14.10
N TYR A 50 -2.09 12.79 -12.88
CA TYR A 50 -2.76 12.31 -11.68
C TYR A 50 -4.26 12.66 -11.65
N GLU A 51 -4.62 13.89 -12.00
CA GLU A 51 -6.00 14.37 -12.04
C GLU A 51 -6.85 13.61 -13.07
N TYR A 52 -6.25 13.26 -14.22
CA TYR A 52 -6.86 12.36 -15.19
C TYR A 52 -7.20 11.00 -14.56
N TRP A 53 -6.22 10.34 -13.94
CA TRP A 53 -6.42 9.03 -13.29
C TRP A 53 -7.40 9.10 -12.12
N PHE A 54 -7.34 10.16 -11.32
CA PHE A 54 -8.27 10.41 -10.22
C PHE A 54 -9.72 10.41 -10.74
N SER A 55 -9.96 11.07 -11.87
CA SER A 55 -11.30 11.14 -12.47
C SER A 55 -11.74 9.81 -13.09
N GLN A 56 -10.83 9.06 -13.72
CA GLN A 56 -11.12 7.75 -14.29
C GLN A 56 -11.53 6.74 -13.21
N TYR A 57 -10.69 6.56 -12.18
CA TYR A 57 -10.91 5.54 -11.17
C TYR A 57 -12.16 5.76 -10.31
N LEU A 58 -12.64 7.00 -10.18
CA LEU A 58 -13.91 7.29 -9.50
C LEU A 58 -15.16 6.81 -10.27
N GLN A 59 -15.03 6.57 -11.57
CA GLN A 59 -16.15 6.11 -12.42
C GLN A 59 -16.12 4.61 -12.66
N GLU A 60 -15.03 3.93 -12.29
CA GLU A 60 -14.88 2.50 -12.50
C GLU A 60 -15.58 1.70 -11.39
N ASP A 61 -16.48 0.81 -11.79
CA ASP A 61 -17.11 -0.17 -10.92
C ASP A 61 -16.30 -1.46 -10.99
N GLU A 62 -15.46 -1.73 -9.99
CA GLU A 62 -14.47 -2.81 -10.06
C GLU A 62 -14.65 -3.91 -9.02
N ARG A 63 -14.21 -5.10 -9.44
CA ARG A 63 -14.38 -6.38 -8.75
C ARG A 63 -13.09 -6.89 -8.10
N GLU A 64 -11.91 -6.40 -8.52
CA GLU A 64 -10.61 -6.85 -8.00
C GLU A 64 -10.08 -5.90 -6.91
N LEU A 65 -9.46 -6.48 -5.88
CA LEU A 65 -8.89 -5.72 -4.76
C LEU A 65 -7.58 -5.08 -5.19
N PRO A 66 -7.52 -3.73 -5.21
CA PRO A 66 -6.27 -3.06 -5.53
C PRO A 66 -5.24 -3.25 -4.41
N ASP A 67 -3.98 -2.97 -4.69
CA ASP A 67 -2.92 -3.11 -3.69
C ASP A 67 -3.01 -2.01 -2.62
N ILE A 68 -3.64 -2.34 -1.49
CA ILE A 68 -3.90 -1.41 -0.37
C ILE A 68 -2.66 -1.01 0.43
N ARG A 69 -1.49 -1.63 0.18
CA ARG A 69 -0.27 -1.32 0.98
C ARG A 69 0.12 0.15 0.88
N GLY A 70 -0.18 0.81 -0.25
CA GLY A 70 0.02 2.25 -0.40
C GLY A 70 -0.87 3.07 0.54
N CYS A 71 -2.10 2.63 0.76
CA CYS A 71 -3.05 3.22 1.69
C CYS A 71 -2.62 3.03 3.15
N ILE A 72 -2.14 1.84 3.51
CA ILE A 72 -1.58 1.56 4.85
C ILE A 72 -0.40 2.49 5.14
N LEU A 73 0.55 2.64 4.19
CA LEU A 73 1.67 3.56 4.35
C LEU A 73 1.21 5.02 4.49
N SER A 74 0.14 5.42 3.79
CA SER A 74 -0.48 6.74 3.93
C SER A 74 -1.00 6.95 5.35
N ASP A 75 -1.72 5.98 5.90
CA ASP A 75 -2.28 6.04 7.26
C ASP A 75 -1.19 6.14 8.33
N VAL A 76 -0.15 5.31 8.23
CA VAL A 76 1.03 5.38 9.11
C VAL A 76 1.69 6.75 9.00
N THR A 77 1.86 7.28 7.79
CA THR A 77 2.47 8.60 7.56
C THR A 77 1.62 9.74 8.12
N ASN A 78 0.31 9.56 8.21
CA ASN A 78 -0.63 10.51 8.80
C ASN A 78 -0.88 10.27 10.30
N GLY A 79 -0.21 9.30 10.92
CA GLY A 79 -0.28 9.03 12.36
C GLY A 79 -1.59 8.38 12.81
N LYS A 80 -2.28 7.65 11.93
CA LYS A 80 -3.42 6.83 12.35
C LYS A 80 -2.94 5.64 13.20
N SER A 81 -3.82 5.08 14.02
CA SER A 81 -3.59 3.78 14.65
C SER A 81 -3.84 2.63 13.67
N ALA A 82 -3.33 1.45 13.99
CA ALA A 82 -3.58 0.23 13.20
C ALA A 82 -5.07 -0.09 13.11
N GLU A 83 -5.79 -0.03 14.24
CA GLU A 83 -7.24 -0.28 14.31
C GLU A 83 -8.02 0.67 13.40
N THR A 84 -7.80 1.99 13.52
CA THR A 84 -8.48 2.98 12.67
C THR A 84 -8.12 2.82 11.20
N SER A 85 -6.87 2.47 10.88
CA SER A 85 -6.47 2.17 9.51
C SER A 85 -7.20 0.95 8.95
N PHE A 86 -7.31 -0.13 9.72
CA PHE A 86 -7.99 -1.35 9.31
C PHE A 86 -9.48 -1.12 9.07
N ASP A 87 -10.15 -0.45 10.01
CA ASP A 87 -11.57 -0.12 9.90
C ASP A 87 -11.87 0.76 8.69
N ASP A 88 -11.09 1.83 8.50
CA ASP A 88 -11.24 2.74 7.36
C ASP A 88 -11.04 2.02 6.02
N LEU A 89 -10.08 1.10 5.94
CA LEU A 89 -9.82 0.31 4.74
C LEU A 89 -10.95 -0.70 4.48
N CYS A 90 -11.43 -1.38 5.52
CA CYS A 90 -12.58 -2.27 5.41
C CYS A 90 -13.83 -1.51 4.93
N ASP A 91 -14.01 -0.27 5.42
CA ASP A 91 -15.12 0.57 5.00
C ASP A 91 -14.95 1.16 3.58
N ALA A 92 -13.73 1.48 3.18
CA ALA A 92 -13.46 1.96 1.83
C ALA A 92 -13.62 0.86 0.77
N PHE A 93 -13.24 -0.37 1.12
CA PHE A 93 -13.20 -1.53 0.22
C PHE A 93 -14.21 -2.62 0.62
N LYS A 94 -15.39 -2.25 1.15
CA LYS A 94 -16.42 -3.15 1.74
C LYS A 94 -16.73 -4.45 1.01
N ASN A 95 -16.59 -4.47 -0.31
CA ASN A 95 -16.89 -5.64 -1.13
C ASN A 95 -15.71 -6.63 -1.20
N GLN A 96 -14.60 -6.34 -0.55
CA GLN A 96 -13.35 -7.07 -0.62
C GLN A 96 -12.88 -7.40 0.79
N LYS A 97 -12.53 -8.66 1.01
CA LYS A 97 -12.05 -9.12 2.31
C LYS A 97 -10.59 -8.68 2.48
N ILE A 98 -10.35 -7.73 3.38
CA ILE A 98 -9.01 -7.37 3.83
C ILE A 98 -8.58 -8.38 4.90
N ASP A 99 -7.38 -8.89 4.77
CA ASP A 99 -6.78 -9.79 5.74
C ASP A 99 -6.16 -8.99 6.89
N GLU A 100 -6.64 -9.23 8.11
CA GLU A 100 -6.21 -8.50 9.31
C GLU A 100 -4.74 -8.78 9.65
N GLU A 101 -4.27 -10.01 9.45
CA GLU A 101 -2.88 -10.38 9.73
C GLU A 101 -1.92 -9.72 8.73
N ASP A 102 -2.26 -9.73 7.43
CA ASP A 102 -1.46 -9.06 6.40
C ASP A 102 -1.48 -7.53 6.61
N HIS A 103 -2.62 -6.94 6.95
CA HIS A 103 -2.71 -5.52 7.31
C HIS A 103 -1.78 -5.20 8.49
N GLY A 104 -1.92 -5.92 9.60
CA GLY A 104 -1.13 -5.70 10.81
C GLY A 104 0.38 -5.83 10.56
N TYR A 105 0.76 -6.81 9.74
CA TYR A 105 2.15 -6.99 9.31
C TYR A 105 2.70 -5.79 8.53
N TRP A 106 1.97 -5.32 7.52
CA TRP A 106 2.41 -4.15 6.73
C TRP A 106 2.40 -2.86 7.55
N PHE A 107 1.40 -2.68 8.41
CA PHE A 107 1.28 -1.51 9.28
C PHE A 107 2.50 -1.40 10.21
N ASN A 108 2.79 -2.48 10.96
CA ASN A 108 3.94 -2.54 11.86
C ASN A 108 5.25 -2.33 11.09
N ARG A 109 5.39 -2.95 9.91
CA ARG A 109 6.58 -2.77 9.07
C ARG A 109 6.80 -1.31 8.67
N PHE A 110 5.75 -0.63 8.22
CA PHE A 110 5.85 0.79 7.82
C PHE A 110 6.08 1.72 9.00
N GLU A 111 5.52 1.42 10.16
CA GLU A 111 5.76 2.17 11.41
C GLU A 111 7.25 2.11 11.81
N ASN A 112 7.90 0.97 11.58
CA ASN A 112 9.34 0.78 11.79
C ASN A 112 10.22 1.34 10.65
N GLY A 113 9.64 2.03 9.66
CA GLY A 113 10.37 2.72 8.60
C GLY A 113 10.87 1.84 7.45
N HIS A 114 10.48 0.57 7.42
CA HIS A 114 10.78 -0.32 6.29
C HIS A 114 9.84 -0.04 5.10
N LEU A 115 10.27 -0.37 3.88
CA LEU A 115 9.49 -0.20 2.65
C LEU A 115 8.85 -1.54 2.18
N PHE A 116 8.34 -1.58 0.93
CA PHE A 116 7.58 -2.68 0.34
C PHE A 116 8.37 -3.97 0.10
N ASN A 117 9.68 -3.98 0.34
CA ASN A 117 10.49 -5.18 0.23
C ASN A 117 10.04 -6.16 1.31
N ARG A 118 9.30 -7.18 0.88
CA ARG A 118 8.89 -8.27 1.77
C ARG A 118 10.17 -9.03 2.14
N VAL A 119 10.50 -9.03 3.42
CA VAL A 119 11.57 -9.88 3.96
C VAL A 119 11.14 -11.33 3.73
N THR A 120 11.96 -12.06 2.99
CA THR A 120 11.84 -13.47 2.69
C THR A 120 12.81 -14.26 3.55
N PHE A 121 12.67 -15.58 3.56
CA PHE A 121 13.59 -16.44 4.30
C PHE A 121 15.06 -16.25 3.85
N SER A 122 15.27 -15.85 2.60
CA SER A 122 16.59 -15.59 2.02
C SER A 122 17.24 -14.28 2.51
N ASP A 123 16.49 -13.40 3.18
CA ASP A 123 17.03 -12.16 3.75
C ASP A 123 17.63 -12.37 5.15
N PHE A 124 17.46 -13.56 5.75
CA PHE A 124 18.12 -13.89 7.00
C PHE A 124 19.61 -14.19 6.79
N PRO A 125 20.47 -13.82 7.77
CA PRO A 125 21.85 -14.30 7.82
C PRO A 125 21.93 -15.83 7.76
N GLU A 126 22.98 -16.35 7.11
CA GLU A 126 23.14 -17.79 6.86
C GLU A 126 23.18 -18.62 8.15
N ASP A 127 23.74 -18.06 9.23
CA ASP A 127 23.75 -18.68 10.56
C ASP A 127 22.35 -18.81 11.17
N VAL A 128 21.49 -17.79 10.99
CA VAL A 128 20.08 -17.86 11.43
C VAL A 128 19.31 -18.89 10.62
N ILE A 129 19.54 -18.96 9.31
CA ILE A 129 18.92 -19.97 8.43
C ILE A 129 19.36 -21.38 8.87
N SER A 130 20.65 -21.57 9.12
CA SER A 130 21.23 -22.86 9.54
C SER A 130 20.61 -23.33 10.86
N GLU A 131 20.44 -22.43 11.84
CA GLU A 131 19.81 -22.74 13.12
C GLU A 131 18.34 -23.17 12.95
N ILE A 132 17.59 -22.51 12.06
CA ILE A 132 16.19 -22.87 11.78
C ILE A 132 16.11 -24.24 11.11
N VAL A 133 16.97 -24.51 10.12
CA VAL A 133 17.02 -25.81 9.42
C VAL A 133 17.43 -26.94 10.38
N GLU A 134 18.34 -26.69 11.32
CA GLU A 134 18.75 -27.68 12.31
C GLU A 134 17.63 -27.99 13.33
N ARG A 135 16.86 -26.96 13.72
CA ARG A 135 15.80 -27.09 14.75
C ARG A 135 14.45 -27.50 14.21
N CYS A 136 14.19 -27.28 12.92
CA CYS A 136 12.93 -27.65 12.28
C CYS A 136 13.12 -28.91 11.43
N ASP A 137 12.18 -29.85 11.51
CA ASP A 137 12.15 -31.05 10.65
C ASP A 137 11.73 -30.69 9.21
N ILE A 138 12.55 -29.87 8.54
CA ILE A 138 12.31 -29.45 7.16
C ILE A 138 12.76 -30.60 6.25
N LYS A 139 11.79 -31.39 5.77
CA LYS A 139 12.07 -32.44 4.78
C LYS A 139 12.33 -31.83 3.41
N SER A 140 13.46 -32.22 2.82
CA SER A 140 13.84 -31.93 1.44
C SER A 140 12.88 -32.54 0.42
#